data_AF-A0A7S1ZUE1-F1
#
_entry.id   AF-A0A7S1ZUE1-F1
#
_cell.length_a   1.000
_cell.length_b   1.000
_cell.length_c   1.000
_cell.angle_alpha   90.00
_cell.angle_beta   90.00
_cell.angle_gamma   90.00
#
_symmetry.space_group_name_H-M   'P 1'
#
loop_
_entity.id
_entity.type
_entity.pdbx_description
1 polymer ?
#
loop_
_entity_poly.entity_id
_entity_poly.type
_entity_poly.pdbx_seq_one_letter_code
_entity_poly.pdbx_strand_id
1 'polypeptide(L)'
;ETRTAMPPPLGIQRRGGGGDRSSLPLTGAQAQASASSSSNRYRRRRGGGAVPGPGPCSDRAFLGRVAAATSALLLLVLLFRGGVRTGSPNTGRSDNARGEMASNGGGGRRIETSDGAPLPLARFQSLTYALANADLVALYFAASWCPMSTPVTRELELSFEQNAGPGTLLPPGDAGIDDRENRWPLALVYVSSDRNEEEMQKYARDGWITVPYTSGDRNDIKRHFRVCAKREMDELGFERRMEIPSLIVLDGETHGVLTTDGVGDVKEYGGEGALEHWVELRHLVRALEDKYERVEEEKHRKLEPQPQPRII
;
A
#
# COMPACT_ATOMS: atom_id res chain seq x y z
N GLU A 1 -33.27 53.58 42.30
CA GLU A 1 -32.39 52.78 41.42
C GLU A 1 -32.28 51.38 41.98
N THR A 2 -32.77 50.42 41.20
CA THR A 2 -33.14 49.06 41.61
C THR A 2 -31.96 48.10 41.62
N ARG A 3 -31.59 47.60 42.81
CA ARG A 3 -30.81 46.37 43.00
C ARG A 3 -31.80 45.22 43.23
N THR A 4 -31.90 44.31 42.27
CA THR A 4 -32.68 43.07 42.40
C THR A 4 -31.73 41.90 42.65
N ALA A 5 -31.91 41.25 43.80
CA ALA A 5 -31.17 40.10 44.27
C ALA A 5 -31.62 38.80 43.58
N MET A 6 -30.68 37.84 43.46
CA MET A 6 -30.90 36.49 42.96
C MET A 6 -31.73 35.60 43.91
N PRO A 7 -32.51 34.63 43.38
CA PRO A 7 -33.06 33.53 44.16
C PRO A 7 -32.15 32.27 44.20
N PRO A 8 -32.24 31.40 45.24
CA PRO A 8 -31.45 30.17 45.37
C PRO A 8 -32.31 28.90 45.06
N PRO A 9 -31.93 27.65 45.42
CA PRO A 9 -31.57 26.57 44.48
C PRO A 9 -32.59 25.39 44.46
N LEU A 10 -32.50 24.50 43.47
CA LEU A 10 -33.27 23.25 43.43
C LEU A 10 -32.35 22.03 43.62
N GLY A 11 -32.55 21.35 44.74
CA GLY A 11 -31.94 20.07 45.10
C GLY A 11 -32.73 18.87 44.57
N ILE A 12 -31.99 17.86 44.11
CA ILE A 12 -32.51 16.59 43.60
C ILE A 12 -32.64 15.59 44.76
N GLN A 13 -33.85 15.12 45.03
CA GLN A 13 -34.14 14.07 46.01
C GLN A 13 -34.05 12.66 45.39
N ARG A 14 -33.30 11.79 46.06
CA ARG A 14 -33.34 10.33 45.91
C ARG A 14 -34.60 9.75 46.57
N ARG A 15 -35.22 8.73 45.96
CA ARG A 15 -36.10 7.77 46.65
C ARG A 15 -35.71 6.35 46.26
N GLY A 16 -35.50 5.52 47.30
CA GLY A 16 -35.40 4.07 47.21
C GLY A 16 -36.58 3.39 47.92
N GLY A 17 -36.64 2.07 47.79
CA GLY A 17 -37.60 1.13 48.39
C GLY A 17 -37.97 0.07 47.35
N GLY A 18 -37.71 -1.23 47.46
CA GLY A 18 -37.48 -2.07 48.63
C GLY A 18 -38.80 -2.76 49.03
N GLY A 19 -38.97 -4.05 48.69
CA GLY A 19 -40.16 -4.83 49.08
C GLY A 19 -40.21 -6.24 48.47
N ASP A 20 -40.16 -7.23 49.34
CA ASP A 20 -39.88 -8.66 49.13
C ASP A 20 -41.13 -9.54 48.84
N ARG A 21 -40.86 -10.70 48.22
CA ARG A 21 -41.39 -12.08 48.44
C ARG A 21 -42.91 -12.33 48.64
N SER A 22 -43.45 -13.30 47.87
CA SER A 22 -43.73 -14.70 48.33
C SER A 22 -44.93 -15.37 47.60
N SER A 23 -44.67 -16.60 47.12
CA SER A 23 -45.51 -17.83 47.17
C SER A 23 -46.83 -18.02 46.38
N LEU A 24 -46.74 -18.89 45.33
CA LEU A 24 -47.45 -20.18 45.05
C LEU A 24 -49.02 -20.24 44.99
N PRO A 25 -49.63 -21.38 44.55
CA PRO A 25 -49.56 -22.11 43.27
C PRO A 25 -50.98 -22.46 42.73
N LEU A 26 -51.10 -23.24 41.62
CA LEU A 26 -52.17 -24.24 41.28
C LEU A 26 -52.03 -24.63 39.78
N THR A 27 -51.51 -25.83 39.44
CA THR A 27 -52.22 -27.04 38.93
C THR A 27 -53.13 -26.81 37.71
N GLY A 28 -53.09 -27.57 36.60
CA GLY A 28 -52.33 -28.78 36.25
C GLY A 28 -52.84 -29.37 34.91
N ALA A 29 -52.16 -30.44 34.46
CA ALA A 29 -52.56 -31.45 33.45
C ALA A 29 -52.71 -30.98 31.98
N GLN A 30 -52.43 -31.76 30.93
CA GLN A 30 -51.83 -33.07 30.64
C GLN A 30 -51.81 -33.13 29.10
N ALA A 31 -50.79 -33.73 28.48
CA ALA A 31 -50.92 -34.72 27.39
C ALA A 31 -49.60 -34.91 26.65
N GLN A 32 -49.24 -36.17 26.53
CA GLN A 32 -48.09 -36.74 25.84
C GLN A 32 -48.33 -36.77 24.32
N ALA A 33 -47.26 -36.78 23.51
CA ALA A 33 -46.82 -37.97 22.77
C ALA A 33 -46.03 -37.67 21.48
N SER A 34 -45.05 -38.54 21.24
CA SER A 34 -44.57 -39.09 19.95
C SER A 34 -43.78 -38.22 18.95
N ALA A 35 -42.45 -38.40 19.02
CA ALA A 35 -41.58 -38.99 18.00
C ALA A 35 -41.92 -38.86 16.50
N SER A 36 -40.96 -38.35 15.71
CA SER A 36 -40.31 -38.98 14.52
C SER A 36 -39.62 -37.90 13.67
N SER A 37 -38.30 -37.91 13.57
CA SER A 37 -37.51 -38.42 12.42
C SER A 37 -37.88 -37.81 11.07
N SER A 38 -36.99 -36.99 10.50
CA SER A 38 -36.76 -36.95 9.05
C SER A 38 -35.41 -36.33 8.72
N SER A 39 -34.47 -37.21 8.37
CA SER A 39 -33.18 -36.92 7.78
C SER A 39 -33.37 -36.40 6.34
N ASN A 40 -32.84 -35.22 6.03
CA ASN A 40 -32.76 -34.73 4.66
C ASN A 40 -31.60 -35.39 3.92
N ARG A 41 -31.92 -36.47 3.17
CA ARG A 41 -31.03 -37.08 2.18
C ARG A 41 -31.12 -36.29 0.87
N TYR A 42 -30.06 -35.57 0.54
CA TYR A 42 -29.88 -34.95 -0.78
C TYR A 42 -29.57 -36.05 -1.81
N ARG A 43 -30.51 -36.28 -2.72
CA ARG A 43 -30.48 -37.36 -3.71
C ARG A 43 -29.79 -36.86 -4.98
N ARG A 44 -28.62 -37.44 -5.29
CA ARG A 44 -27.96 -37.37 -6.61
C ARG A 44 -28.96 -37.75 -7.72
N ARG A 45 -29.20 -36.85 -8.68
CA ARG A 45 -29.72 -37.20 -10.01
C ARG A 45 -28.57 -37.15 -11.02
N ARG A 46 -28.20 -38.34 -11.50
CA ARG A 46 -27.50 -38.53 -12.78
C ARG A 46 -28.53 -38.27 -13.89
N GLY A 47 -28.29 -37.26 -14.72
CA GLY A 47 -28.93 -37.08 -16.01
C GLY A 47 -27.84 -37.05 -17.07
N GLY A 48 -27.75 -38.11 -17.87
CA GLY A 48 -26.86 -38.17 -19.02
C GLY A 48 -27.41 -37.29 -20.14
N GLY A 49 -26.59 -36.36 -20.60
CA GLY A 49 -26.76 -35.63 -21.85
C GLY A 49 -25.42 -35.66 -22.56
N ALA A 50 -25.39 -36.28 -23.74
CA ALA A 50 -24.22 -36.34 -24.60
C ALA A 50 -23.85 -34.93 -25.08
N VAL A 51 -22.60 -34.54 -24.86
CA VAL A 51 -22.01 -33.30 -25.36
C VAL A 51 -21.07 -33.66 -26.52
N PRO A 52 -21.16 -33.00 -27.70
CA PRO A 52 -20.26 -33.23 -28.81
C PRO A 52 -18.86 -32.71 -28.48
N GLY A 53 -17.84 -33.49 -28.84
CA GLY A 53 -16.44 -33.28 -28.45
C GLY A 53 -15.80 -32.01 -29.06
N PRO A 54 -14.77 -31.45 -28.39
CA PRO A 54 -14.00 -30.34 -28.91
C PRO A 54 -13.01 -30.83 -29.99
N GLY A 55 -13.03 -30.17 -31.14
CA GLY A 55 -12.02 -30.34 -32.19
C GLY A 55 -10.66 -29.75 -31.78
N PRO A 56 -9.57 -30.13 -32.46
CA PRO A 56 -8.21 -29.71 -32.10
C PRO A 56 -7.99 -28.23 -32.43
N CYS A 57 -7.94 -27.39 -31.39
CA CYS A 57 -7.44 -26.02 -31.50
C CYS A 57 -5.93 -26.07 -31.73
N SER A 58 -5.49 -25.44 -32.82
CA SER A 58 -4.10 -25.33 -33.21
C SER A 58 -3.34 -24.37 -32.30
N ASP A 59 -2.41 -24.91 -31.53
CA ASP A 59 -1.35 -24.19 -30.82
C ASP A 59 -0.43 -23.48 -31.82
N ARG A 60 -0.62 -22.18 -32.03
CA ARG A 60 0.40 -21.33 -32.66
C ARG A 60 0.34 -19.84 -32.34
N ALA A 61 -0.59 -19.40 -31.47
CA ALA A 61 -0.75 -17.98 -31.14
C ALA A 61 -0.16 -17.56 -29.76
N PHE A 62 0.32 -18.50 -28.94
CA PHE A 62 0.72 -18.20 -27.56
C PHE A 62 2.18 -17.73 -27.39
N LEU A 63 3.06 -18.02 -28.37
CA LEU A 63 4.48 -17.63 -28.32
C LEU A 63 4.78 -16.21 -28.82
N GLY A 64 3.80 -15.51 -29.43
CA GLY A 64 4.01 -14.17 -29.98
C GLY A 64 3.79 -13.02 -28.99
N ARG A 65 3.12 -13.26 -27.85
CA ARG A 65 2.74 -12.20 -26.89
C ARG A 65 3.70 -12.05 -25.71
N VAL A 66 4.45 -13.08 -25.36
CA VAL A 66 5.43 -13.03 -24.25
C VAL A 66 6.69 -12.24 -24.62
N ALA A 67 7.07 -12.21 -25.90
CA ALA A 67 8.26 -11.47 -26.37
C ALA A 67 8.06 -9.94 -26.44
N ALA A 68 6.82 -9.45 -26.53
CA ALA A 68 6.54 -8.02 -26.59
C ALA A 68 6.51 -7.37 -25.19
N ALA A 69 6.10 -8.12 -24.16
CA ALA A 69 6.01 -7.62 -22.79
C ALA A 69 7.39 -7.43 -22.14
N THR A 70 8.37 -8.28 -22.45
CA THR A 70 9.73 -8.18 -21.91
C THR A 70 10.51 -6.98 -22.47
N SER A 71 10.25 -6.59 -23.72
CA SER A 71 10.89 -5.43 -24.36
C SER A 71 10.34 -4.09 -23.86
N ALA A 72 9.05 -4.04 -23.49
CA ALA A 72 8.43 -2.83 -22.94
C ALA A 72 8.90 -2.54 -21.50
N LEU A 73 9.10 -3.58 -20.68
CA LEU A 73 9.63 -3.45 -19.33
C LEU A 73 11.08 -2.93 -19.32
N LEU A 74 11.89 -3.38 -20.30
CA LEU A 74 13.30 -2.97 -20.47
C LEU A 74 13.44 -1.47 -20.80
N LEU A 75 12.49 -0.90 -21.55
CA LEU A 75 12.47 0.51 -21.94
C LEU A 75 12.03 1.43 -20.79
N LEU A 76 11.19 0.94 -19.86
CA LEU A 76 10.76 1.72 -18.70
C LEU A 76 11.89 1.93 -17.69
N VAL A 77 12.74 0.92 -17.49
CA VAL A 77 13.91 0.98 -16.58
C VAL A 77 14.99 1.94 -17.10
N LEU A 78 15.22 2.00 -18.41
CA LEU A 78 16.24 2.86 -19.01
C LEU A 78 15.86 4.35 -19.06
N LEU A 79 14.56 4.68 -19.16
CA LEU A 79 14.11 6.07 -19.22
C LEU A 79 14.14 6.81 -17.87
N PHE A 80 14.29 6.10 -16.74
CA PHE A 80 14.40 6.73 -15.42
C PHE A 80 15.83 7.07 -14.97
N ARG A 81 16.89 6.55 -15.62
CA ARG A 81 18.30 6.90 -15.32
C ARG A 81 18.84 8.09 -16.13
N GLY A 82 18.09 8.59 -17.12
CA GLY A 82 18.46 9.72 -17.97
C GLY A 82 18.10 11.09 -17.39
N GLY A 83 18.62 11.42 -16.21
CA GLY A 83 18.45 12.75 -15.59
C GLY A 83 19.30 13.82 -16.28
N VAL A 84 18.63 14.70 -17.04
CA VAL A 84 19.18 15.90 -17.68
C VAL A 84 19.84 16.81 -16.63
N ARG A 85 21.17 17.02 -16.75
CA ARG A 85 21.89 18.09 -16.05
C ARG A 85 21.62 19.42 -16.76
N THR A 86 20.68 20.21 -16.26
CA THR A 86 20.63 21.65 -16.57
C THR A 86 21.46 22.41 -15.55
N GLY A 87 22.56 23.00 -16.02
CA GLY A 87 23.32 23.98 -15.25
C GLY A 87 22.57 25.31 -15.21
N SER A 88 22.59 25.97 -14.06
CA SER A 88 22.23 27.39 -13.96
C SER A 88 23.28 28.11 -13.11
N PRO A 89 23.76 29.30 -13.54
CA PRO A 89 24.68 30.14 -12.78
C PRO A 89 23.92 31.23 -12.01
N ASN A 90 24.31 31.53 -10.76
CA ASN A 90 24.66 32.91 -10.38
C ASN A 90 25.15 33.10 -8.93
N THR A 91 26.20 33.94 -8.82
CA THR A 91 26.44 35.03 -7.87
C THR A 91 26.03 34.95 -6.39
N GLY A 92 27.00 35.24 -5.51
CA GLY A 92 26.91 36.42 -4.66
C GLY A 92 26.67 36.25 -3.15
N ARG A 93 27.78 36.17 -2.40
CA ARG A 93 28.15 36.99 -1.22
C ARG A 93 27.34 36.95 0.10
N SER A 94 28.12 36.69 1.17
CA SER A 94 28.12 37.27 2.54
C SER A 94 27.59 36.43 3.71
N ASP A 95 28.52 35.89 4.50
CA ASP A 95 28.71 35.97 5.97
C ASP A 95 27.44 36.25 6.82
N ASN A 96 27.10 35.53 7.90
CA ASN A 96 27.92 35.26 9.09
C ASN A 96 27.17 34.39 10.14
N ALA A 97 27.95 33.70 10.97
CA ALA A 97 27.73 33.39 12.41
C ALA A 97 26.76 32.27 12.89
N ARG A 98 27.42 31.19 13.33
CA ARG A 98 27.36 30.53 14.67
C ARG A 98 26.01 30.06 15.23
N GLY A 99 25.93 28.73 15.41
CA GLY A 99 24.95 28.05 16.25
C GLY A 99 25.17 26.55 16.25
N GLU A 100 26.36 26.12 16.68
CA GLU A 100 26.77 24.72 16.82
C GLU A 100 26.08 24.12 18.06
N MET A 101 25.13 23.22 17.87
CA MET A 101 24.68 22.27 18.90
C MET A 101 24.62 20.88 18.28
N ALA A 102 25.60 20.07 18.67
CA ALA A 102 25.69 18.66 18.37
C ALA A 102 24.51 17.91 19.02
N SER A 103 23.71 17.23 18.21
CA SER A 103 22.91 16.09 18.68
C SER A 103 23.61 14.80 18.27
N ASN A 104 24.14 14.12 19.28
CA ASN A 104 24.79 12.83 19.20
C ASN A 104 23.73 11.71 19.26
N GLY A 105 23.91 10.64 18.49
CA GLY A 105 23.42 9.31 18.85
C GLY A 105 22.06 8.87 18.33
N GLY A 106 21.95 8.67 17.01
CA GLY A 106 20.92 7.82 16.41
C GLY A 106 21.54 7.06 15.24
N GLY A 107 22.04 5.85 15.49
CA GLY A 107 22.68 5.01 14.49
C GLY A 107 21.70 4.46 13.45
N GLY A 108 21.09 5.33 12.66
CA GLY A 108 20.38 4.93 11.46
C GLY A 108 21.40 4.52 10.41
N ARG A 109 21.64 3.22 10.24
CA ARG A 109 22.36 2.72 9.05
C ARG A 109 21.64 3.26 7.83
N ARG A 110 22.37 4.04 7.03
CA ARG A 110 21.89 4.58 5.76
C ARG A 110 21.46 3.41 4.87
N ILE A 111 20.25 3.47 4.35
CA ILE A 111 19.75 2.47 3.40
C ILE A 111 20.38 2.78 2.04
N GLU A 112 21.45 2.06 1.72
CA GLU A 112 22.26 2.23 0.52
C GLU A 112 22.06 1.02 -0.41
N THR A 113 22.10 1.24 -1.72
CA THR A 113 22.21 0.15 -2.71
C THR A 113 23.58 -0.55 -2.60
N SER A 114 23.77 -1.67 -3.31
CA SER A 114 25.09 -2.32 -3.46
C SER A 114 26.20 -1.35 -3.91
N ASP A 115 25.82 -0.31 -4.67
CA ASP A 115 26.70 0.76 -5.14
C ASP A 115 26.92 1.92 -4.14
N GLY A 116 26.36 1.86 -2.92
CA GLY A 116 26.45 2.94 -1.93
C GLY A 116 25.54 4.15 -2.21
N ALA A 117 24.68 4.09 -3.24
CA ALA A 117 23.76 5.18 -3.56
C ALA A 117 22.53 5.15 -2.65
N PRO A 118 22.01 6.30 -2.20
CA PRO A 118 20.78 6.33 -1.42
C PRO A 118 19.60 5.84 -2.27
N LEU A 119 18.77 4.98 -1.68
CA LEU A 119 17.58 4.47 -2.36
C LEU A 119 16.64 5.60 -2.81
N PRO A 120 15.95 5.46 -3.97
CA PRO A 120 15.26 6.56 -4.63
C PRO A 120 14.16 7.21 -3.77
N LEU A 121 13.47 6.41 -2.95
CA LEU A 121 12.39 6.88 -2.08
C LEU A 121 12.83 7.22 -0.65
N ALA A 122 14.11 7.03 -0.28
CA ALA A 122 14.60 7.30 1.08
C ALA A 122 14.54 8.79 1.47
N ARG A 123 14.30 9.68 0.49
CA ARG A 123 14.11 11.12 0.72
C ARG A 123 12.74 11.50 1.28
N PHE A 124 11.75 10.60 1.20
CA PHE A 124 10.39 10.86 1.65
C PHE A 124 10.20 10.36 3.08
N GLN A 125 10.22 11.28 4.04
CA GLN A 125 10.11 10.93 5.46
C GLN A 125 8.78 10.21 5.76
N SER A 126 7.69 10.63 5.12
CA SER A 126 6.37 10.02 5.26
C SER A 126 6.29 8.56 4.82
N LEU A 127 7.24 8.07 4.02
CA LEU A 127 7.29 6.68 3.55
C LEU A 127 8.26 5.80 4.34
N THR A 128 9.11 6.40 5.18
CA THR A 128 10.22 5.69 5.85
C THR A 128 9.72 4.51 6.67
N TYR A 129 8.64 4.70 7.44
CA TYR A 129 8.05 3.63 8.25
C TYR A 129 7.52 2.47 7.39
N ALA A 130 6.79 2.76 6.31
CA ALA A 130 6.24 1.72 5.43
C ALA A 130 7.35 0.94 4.71
N LEU A 131 8.35 1.66 4.17
CA LEU A 131 9.49 1.07 3.46
C LEU A 131 10.41 0.27 4.38
N ALA A 132 10.53 0.63 5.66
CA ALA A 132 11.32 -0.14 6.61
C ALA A 132 10.66 -1.47 7.02
N ASN A 133 9.32 -1.48 7.10
CA ASN A 133 8.59 -2.53 7.84
C ASN A 133 7.70 -3.44 6.99
N ALA A 134 7.53 -3.18 5.69
CA ALA A 134 6.71 -4.03 4.83
C ALA A 134 7.45 -4.51 3.58
N ASP A 135 7.26 -5.77 3.19
CA ASP A 135 7.84 -6.33 1.96
C ASP A 135 7.33 -5.64 0.70
N LEU A 136 6.04 -5.31 0.69
CA LEU A 136 5.38 -4.57 -0.38
C LEU A 136 4.82 -3.25 0.17
N VAL A 137 4.99 -2.17 -0.58
CA VAL A 137 4.39 -0.88 -0.25
C VAL A 137 3.50 -0.45 -1.40
N ALA A 138 2.20 -0.33 -1.15
CA ALA A 138 1.21 0.10 -2.13
C ALA A 138 0.81 1.56 -1.87
N LEU A 139 1.22 2.45 -2.77
CA LEU A 139 0.87 3.87 -2.75
C LEU A 139 -0.48 4.08 -3.44
N TYR A 140 -1.50 4.42 -2.66
CA TYR A 140 -2.85 4.66 -3.14
C TYR A 140 -3.13 6.16 -3.29
N PHE A 141 -3.25 6.61 -4.53
CA PHE A 141 -3.56 8.00 -4.87
C PHE A 141 -5.06 8.14 -5.12
N ALA A 142 -5.76 8.87 -4.25
CA ALA A 142 -7.20 9.05 -4.35
C ALA A 142 -7.67 10.36 -3.70
N ALA A 143 -8.97 10.65 -3.80
CA ALA A 143 -9.62 11.74 -3.09
C ALA A 143 -11.09 11.44 -2.80
N SER A 144 -11.60 12.04 -1.73
CA SER A 144 -13.00 11.95 -1.30
C SER A 144 -14.00 12.52 -2.31
N TRP A 145 -13.61 13.60 -2.98
CA TRP A 145 -14.45 14.28 -3.97
C TRP A 145 -14.48 13.57 -5.33
N CYS A 146 -13.63 12.57 -5.55
CA CYS A 146 -13.52 11.85 -6.82
C CYS A 146 -14.50 10.66 -6.87
N PRO A 147 -15.51 10.67 -7.78
CA PRO A 147 -16.52 9.62 -7.84
C PRO A 147 -15.93 8.22 -8.13
N MET A 148 -14.85 8.17 -8.90
CA MET A 148 -14.20 6.92 -9.28
C MET A 148 -13.32 6.33 -8.16
N SER A 149 -12.93 7.13 -7.17
CA SER A 149 -12.06 6.67 -6.07
C SER A 149 -12.83 5.83 -5.04
N THR A 150 -14.07 6.20 -4.71
CA THR A 150 -14.86 5.51 -3.67
C THR A 150 -15.09 4.01 -3.93
N PRO A 151 -15.42 3.55 -5.15
CA PRO A 151 -15.52 2.12 -5.43
C PRO A 151 -14.19 1.38 -5.22
N VAL A 152 -13.08 1.95 -5.67
CA VAL A 152 -11.74 1.35 -5.53
C VAL A 152 -11.34 1.28 -4.06
N THR A 153 -11.58 2.34 -3.28
CA THR A 153 -11.32 2.35 -1.84
C THR A 153 -12.06 1.21 -1.13
N ARG A 154 -13.35 1.02 -1.44
CA ARG A 154 -14.13 -0.10 -0.87
C ARG A 154 -13.57 -1.45 -1.28
N GLU A 155 -13.15 -1.58 -2.53
CA GLU A 155 -12.57 -2.81 -3.04
C GLU A 155 -11.26 -3.16 -2.32
N LEU A 156 -10.42 -2.18 -2.03
CA LEU A 156 -9.19 -2.36 -1.23
C LEU A 156 -9.50 -2.76 0.22
N GLU A 157 -10.47 -2.10 0.87
CA GLU A 157 -10.92 -2.46 2.22
C GLU A 157 -11.40 -3.92 2.27
N LEU A 158 -12.31 -4.30 1.37
CA LEU A 158 -12.81 -5.68 1.28
C LEU A 158 -11.67 -6.68 1.02
N SER A 159 -10.78 -6.34 0.11
CA SER A 159 -9.69 -7.20 -0.34
C SER A 159 -8.67 -7.48 0.75
N PHE A 160 -8.19 -6.45 1.45
CA PHE A 160 -7.04 -6.59 2.33
C PHE A 160 -7.37 -6.57 3.82
N GLU A 161 -8.48 -5.97 4.24
CA GLU A 161 -8.88 -5.98 5.65
C GLU A 161 -9.79 -7.15 5.98
N GLN A 162 -10.68 -7.53 5.05
CA GLN A 162 -11.67 -8.58 5.31
C GLN A 162 -11.22 -9.95 4.81
N ASN A 163 -10.62 -10.02 3.62
CA ASN A 163 -10.33 -11.29 2.96
C ASN A 163 -8.90 -11.79 3.19
N ALA A 164 -7.90 -10.90 3.17
CA ALA A 164 -6.49 -11.30 3.29
C ALA A 164 -6.05 -11.71 4.70
N GLY A 165 -6.94 -11.66 5.70
CA GLY A 165 -6.69 -12.13 7.07
C GLY A 165 -5.88 -11.17 7.97
N PRO A 166 -5.93 -11.37 9.29
CA PRO A 166 -5.16 -10.57 10.23
C PRO A 166 -3.66 -10.79 10.03
N GLY A 167 -2.86 -9.72 10.07
CA GLY A 167 -1.41 -9.80 9.87
C GLY A 167 -0.92 -9.44 8.46
N THR A 168 -1.82 -9.17 7.52
CA THR A 168 -1.44 -8.83 6.14
C THR A 168 -1.04 -7.37 5.98
N LEU A 169 -1.80 -6.44 6.56
CA LEU A 169 -1.56 -5.01 6.47
C LEU A 169 -0.74 -4.47 7.64
N LEU A 170 0.38 -3.82 7.35
CA LEU A 170 1.17 -3.05 8.30
C LEU A 170 0.27 -1.97 8.94
N PRO A 171 0.03 -2.02 10.26
CA PRO A 171 -0.78 -1.01 10.92
C PRO A 171 -0.06 0.35 10.96
N PRO A 172 -0.81 1.47 10.97
CA PRO A 172 -0.25 2.80 11.14
C PRO A 172 0.28 2.98 12.58
N GLY A 173 1.50 3.50 12.73
CA GLY A 173 2.04 3.95 14.02
C GLY A 173 3.54 3.72 14.19
N ASP A 174 4.13 4.33 15.23
CA ASP A 174 5.50 4.09 15.72
C ASP A 174 5.57 2.81 16.57
N ALA A 175 4.87 1.74 16.17
CA ALA A 175 5.05 0.46 16.83
C ALA A 175 6.52 0.10 16.63
N GLY A 176 7.31 0.17 17.71
CA GLY A 176 8.77 0.01 17.75
C GLY A 176 9.19 -1.40 17.36
N ILE A 177 8.88 -1.75 16.12
CA ILE A 177 9.11 -3.01 15.45
C ILE A 177 10.17 -2.65 14.41
N ASP A 178 11.41 -2.48 14.85
CA ASP A 178 12.57 -2.59 13.94
C ASP A 178 12.96 -4.07 13.85
N ASP A 179 11.96 -4.92 13.60
CA ASP A 179 12.17 -6.34 13.36
C ASP A 179 12.26 -6.54 11.85
N ARG A 180 13.42 -6.17 11.31
CA ARG A 180 13.72 -6.33 9.88
C ARG A 180 13.63 -7.79 9.41
N GLU A 181 13.67 -8.75 10.32
CA GLU A 181 13.49 -10.17 10.01
C GLU A 181 12.01 -10.57 9.89
N ASN A 182 11.10 -9.76 10.44
CA ASN A 182 9.66 -10.02 10.43
C ASN A 182 8.88 -8.83 9.82
N ARG A 183 9.09 -8.61 8.53
CA ARG A 183 8.37 -7.58 7.76
C ARG A 183 6.92 -8.00 7.54
N TRP A 184 6.05 -7.01 7.48
CA TRP A 184 4.65 -7.20 7.10
C TRP A 184 4.54 -7.49 5.60
N PRO A 185 3.59 -8.33 5.16
CA PRO A 185 3.42 -8.61 3.73
C PRO A 185 3.16 -7.35 2.91
N LEU A 186 2.31 -6.44 3.41
CA LEU A 186 1.88 -5.26 2.68
C LEU A 186 1.69 -4.05 3.59
N ALA A 187 2.16 -2.89 3.16
CA ALA A 187 1.77 -1.59 3.70
C ALA A 187 0.94 -0.82 2.67
N LEU A 188 -0.29 -0.44 3.03
CA LEU A 188 -1.10 0.43 2.19
C LEU A 188 -0.93 1.88 2.64
N VAL A 189 -0.47 2.74 1.73
CA VAL A 189 -0.16 4.14 2.01
C VAL A 189 -1.08 5.05 1.21
N TYR A 190 -1.97 5.77 1.90
CA TYR A 190 -2.87 6.74 1.30
C TYR A 190 -2.16 8.07 1.01
N VAL A 191 -2.17 8.47 -0.26
CA VAL A 191 -1.67 9.75 -0.77
C VAL A 191 -2.85 10.59 -1.26
N SER A 192 -3.34 11.45 -0.37
CA SER A 192 -4.57 12.23 -0.61
C SER A 192 -4.41 13.31 -1.68
N SER A 193 -5.46 13.48 -2.49
CA SER A 193 -5.71 14.62 -3.39
C SER A 193 -6.92 15.44 -2.97
N ASP A 194 -7.26 15.42 -1.68
CA ASP A 194 -8.35 16.19 -1.07
C ASP A 194 -8.02 17.68 -0.95
N ARG A 195 -9.05 18.52 -0.86
CA ARG A 195 -8.90 19.98 -0.90
C ARG A 195 -8.43 20.56 0.42
N ASN A 196 -8.63 19.83 1.51
CA ASN A 196 -8.26 20.22 2.85
C ASN A 196 -8.03 18.97 3.71
N GLU A 197 -7.44 19.18 4.88
CA GLU A 197 -7.12 18.12 5.81
C GLU A 197 -8.38 17.42 6.34
N GLU A 198 -9.48 18.15 6.53
CA GLU A 198 -10.73 17.59 7.03
C GLU A 198 -11.37 16.60 6.04
N GLU A 199 -11.34 16.90 4.75
CA GLU A 199 -11.77 15.98 3.67
C GLU A 199 -10.89 14.74 3.64
N MET A 200 -9.57 14.90 3.74
CA MET A 200 -8.62 13.79 3.81
C MET A 200 -8.91 12.87 5.00
N GLN A 201 -9.03 13.44 6.21
CA GLN A 201 -9.23 12.67 7.43
C GLN A 201 -10.55 11.90 7.42
N LYS A 202 -11.62 12.49 6.85
CA LYS A 202 -12.90 11.78 6.67
C LYS A 202 -12.83 10.62 5.66
N TYR A 203 -11.88 10.67 4.74
CA TYR A 203 -11.75 9.68 3.68
C TYR A 203 -10.70 8.61 3.95
N ALA A 204 -9.72 8.92 4.80
CA ALA A 204 -8.75 7.95 5.29
C ALA A 204 -9.45 6.72 5.88
N ARG A 205 -8.74 5.59 5.85
CA ARG A 205 -9.21 4.30 6.37
C ARG A 205 -8.36 3.84 7.52
N ASP A 206 -9.02 3.15 8.45
CA ASP A 206 -8.35 2.51 9.56
C ASP A 206 -7.41 1.42 9.04
N GLY A 207 -6.24 1.28 9.64
CA GLY A 207 -5.23 0.31 9.18
C GLY A 207 -4.38 0.77 7.99
N TRP A 208 -4.68 1.91 7.36
CA TRP A 208 -3.85 2.47 6.29
C TRP A 208 -2.92 3.53 6.85
N ILE A 209 -1.72 3.61 6.29
CA ILE A 209 -0.77 4.69 6.60
C ILE A 209 -1.16 5.89 5.75
N THR A 210 -1.36 7.06 6.35
CA THR A 210 -1.73 8.28 5.58
C THR A 210 -0.55 9.24 5.54
N VAL A 211 -0.19 9.70 4.33
CA VAL A 211 0.78 10.79 4.19
C VAL A 211 0.16 12.07 4.75
N PRO A 212 0.80 12.75 5.74
CA PRO A 212 0.20 13.91 6.38
C PRO A 212 -0.15 15.02 5.38
N TYR A 213 -1.33 15.63 5.55
CA TYR A 213 -1.85 16.64 4.60
C TYR A 213 -0.89 17.82 4.41
N THR A 214 -0.28 18.26 5.50
CA THR A 214 0.63 19.42 5.57
C THR A 214 2.07 19.07 5.17
N SER A 215 2.40 17.80 4.91
CA SER A 215 3.75 17.40 4.53
C SER A 215 4.07 17.80 3.09
N GLY A 216 5.31 18.27 2.86
CA GLY A 216 5.83 18.48 1.51
C GLY A 216 5.92 17.18 0.70
N ASP A 217 6.18 16.07 1.40
CA ASP A 217 6.28 14.72 0.83
C ASP A 217 5.05 14.35 -0.01
N ARG A 218 3.83 14.73 0.41
CA ARG A 218 2.62 14.45 -0.35
C ARG A 218 2.72 14.94 -1.80
N ASN A 219 3.17 16.17 -1.99
CA ASN A 219 3.28 16.78 -3.31
C ASN A 219 4.52 16.26 -4.05
N ASP A 220 5.62 15.98 -3.33
CA ASP A 220 6.85 15.47 -3.95
C ASP A 220 6.73 14.01 -4.41
N ILE A 221 5.97 13.19 -3.69
CA ILE A 221 5.60 11.82 -4.11
C ILE A 221 4.76 11.89 -5.39
N LYS A 222 3.74 12.75 -5.45
CA LYS A 222 2.93 12.96 -6.67
C LYS A 222 3.78 13.38 -7.86
N ARG A 223 4.73 14.32 -7.66
CA ARG A 223 5.68 14.74 -8.70
C ARG A 223 6.59 13.60 -9.14
N HIS A 224 7.08 12.79 -8.20
CA HIS A 224 7.98 11.67 -8.50
C HIS A 224 7.31 10.63 -9.38
N PHE A 225 6.09 10.20 -9.03
CA PHE A 225 5.34 9.20 -9.78
C PHE A 225 4.49 9.78 -10.93
N ARG A 226 4.45 11.11 -11.07
CA ARG A 226 3.62 11.84 -12.03
C ARG A 226 2.13 11.47 -11.93
N VAL A 227 1.64 11.30 -10.70
CA VAL A 227 0.22 11.00 -10.40
C VAL A 227 -0.39 12.16 -9.66
N CYS A 228 -1.46 12.72 -10.20
CA CYS A 228 -2.25 13.72 -9.49
C CYS A 228 -3.67 13.80 -10.05
N ALA A 229 -4.56 14.42 -9.28
CA ALA A 229 -5.84 14.84 -9.84
C ALA A 229 -5.63 15.92 -10.91
N LYS A 230 -6.54 15.98 -11.90
CA LYS A 230 -6.51 17.02 -12.94
C LYS A 230 -6.49 18.45 -12.37
N ARG A 231 -7.17 18.68 -11.25
CA ARG A 231 -7.26 19.99 -10.59
C ARG A 231 -5.95 20.44 -9.92
N GLU A 232 -5.07 19.50 -9.61
CA GLU A 232 -3.79 19.78 -8.95
C GLU A 232 -2.66 20.06 -9.95
N MET A 233 -2.89 19.86 -11.26
CA MET A 233 -1.84 19.97 -12.28
C MET A 233 -1.19 21.36 -12.31
N ASP A 234 -2.00 22.41 -12.24
CA ASP A 234 -1.52 23.80 -12.30
C ASP A 234 -0.70 24.15 -11.06
N GLU A 235 -1.16 23.72 -9.88
CA GLU A 235 -0.48 23.97 -8.60
C GLU A 235 0.83 23.17 -8.47
N LEU A 236 0.81 21.91 -8.90
CA LEU A 236 1.98 21.03 -8.77
C LEU A 236 3.04 21.26 -9.85
N GLY A 237 2.67 21.90 -10.96
CA GLY A 237 3.58 22.35 -12.01
C GLY A 237 4.18 21.21 -12.83
N PHE A 238 3.43 20.13 -13.09
CA PHE A 238 3.90 19.03 -13.94
C PHE A 238 2.80 18.37 -14.79
N GLU A 239 3.22 17.75 -15.90
CA GLU A 239 2.36 16.89 -16.71
C GLU A 239 2.16 15.52 -16.06
N ARG A 240 0.91 15.24 -15.68
CA ARG A 240 0.53 13.95 -15.10
C ARG A 240 0.61 12.82 -16.14
N ARG A 241 1.08 11.66 -15.70
CA ARG A 241 1.06 10.40 -16.48
C ARG A 241 -0.09 9.48 -16.08
N MET A 242 -0.54 9.56 -14.83
CA MET A 242 -1.65 8.76 -14.31
C MET A 242 -2.67 9.65 -13.60
N GLU A 243 -3.94 9.24 -13.59
CA GLU A 243 -5.04 9.93 -12.88
C GLU A 243 -5.49 9.16 -11.63
N ILE A 244 -6.17 9.84 -10.72
CA ILE A 244 -6.80 9.19 -9.56
C ILE A 244 -8.12 8.49 -9.96
N PRO A 245 -8.47 7.35 -9.34
CA PRO A 245 -7.64 6.58 -8.42
C PRO A 245 -6.51 5.81 -9.13
N SER A 246 -5.35 5.74 -8.48
CA SER A 246 -4.21 4.93 -8.93
C SER A 246 -3.58 4.20 -7.75
N LEU A 247 -3.08 2.98 -7.97
CA LEU A 247 -2.37 2.19 -6.96
C LEU A 247 -1.04 1.74 -7.57
N ILE A 248 0.06 2.20 -6.98
CA ILE A 248 1.42 1.82 -7.40
C ILE A 248 1.99 0.90 -6.33
N VAL A 249 2.50 -0.26 -6.73
CA VAL A 249 3.09 -1.22 -5.80
C VAL A 249 4.59 -1.22 -5.96
N LEU A 250 5.28 -1.16 -4.82
CA LEU A 250 6.72 -1.02 -4.70
C LEU A 250 7.29 -2.21 -3.92
N ASP A 251 8.53 -2.57 -4.24
CA ASP A 251 9.35 -3.41 -3.34
C ASP A 251 9.85 -2.56 -2.18
N GLY A 252 9.51 -2.96 -0.95
CA GLY A 252 9.86 -2.23 0.25
C GLY A 252 11.36 -2.15 0.52
N GLU A 253 12.17 -3.06 -0.04
CA GLU A 253 13.62 -3.06 0.19
C GLU A 253 14.39 -2.26 -0.86
N THR A 254 14.11 -2.50 -2.15
CA THR A 254 14.84 -1.86 -3.25
C THR A 254 14.23 -0.50 -3.65
N HIS A 255 13.02 -0.22 -3.17
CA HIS A 255 12.19 0.91 -3.59
C HIS A 255 11.85 0.89 -5.10
N GLY A 256 12.01 -0.26 -5.76
CA GLY A 256 11.68 -0.48 -7.15
C GLY A 256 10.17 -0.55 -7.38
N VAL A 257 9.69 -0.05 -8.52
CA VAL A 257 8.28 -0.14 -8.92
C VAL A 257 8.02 -1.54 -9.49
N LEU A 258 7.08 -2.27 -8.87
CA LEU A 258 6.66 -3.59 -9.32
C LEU A 258 5.52 -3.50 -10.33
N THR A 259 4.51 -2.69 -10.03
CA THR A 259 3.37 -2.41 -10.92
C THR A 259 2.88 -0.98 -10.74
N THR A 260 2.38 -0.38 -11.82
CA THR A 260 1.65 0.89 -11.79
C THR A 260 0.14 0.71 -11.99
N ASP A 261 -0.32 -0.53 -12.23
CA ASP A 261 -1.73 -0.86 -12.45
C ASP A 261 -2.28 -1.73 -11.31
N GLY A 262 -1.90 -1.40 -10.06
CA GLY A 262 -2.34 -2.17 -8.90
C GLY A 262 -3.87 -2.18 -8.71
N VAL A 263 -4.57 -1.17 -9.22
CA VAL A 263 -6.06 -1.17 -9.23
C VAL A 263 -6.59 -2.23 -10.19
N GLY A 264 -5.95 -2.41 -11.35
CA GLY A 264 -6.26 -3.48 -12.29
C GLY A 264 -6.03 -4.85 -11.65
N ASP A 265 -4.87 -5.03 -11.01
CA ASP A 265 -4.50 -6.30 -10.37
C ASP A 265 -5.52 -6.73 -9.30
N VAL A 266 -5.96 -5.81 -8.44
CA VAL A 266 -6.99 -6.09 -7.41
C VAL A 266 -8.33 -6.46 -8.05
N LYS A 267 -8.71 -5.81 -9.15
CA LYS A 267 -9.97 -6.12 -9.85
C LYS A 267 -9.94 -7.47 -10.55
N GLU A 268 -8.79 -7.85 -11.10
CA GLU A 268 -8.62 -9.08 -11.85
C GLU A 268 -8.47 -10.29 -10.92
N TYR A 269 -7.67 -10.15 -9.86
CA TYR A 269 -7.25 -11.26 -9.00
C TYR A 269 -7.89 -11.24 -7.59
N GLY A 270 -8.57 -10.16 -7.21
CA GLY A 270 -9.00 -9.94 -5.82
C GLY A 270 -7.81 -9.62 -4.89
N GLY A 271 -8.08 -9.43 -3.60
CA GLY A 271 -7.05 -9.05 -2.62
C GLY A 271 -5.91 -10.05 -2.44
N GLU A 272 -6.26 -11.30 -2.13
CA GLU A 272 -5.27 -12.37 -1.91
C GLU A 272 -4.50 -12.67 -3.20
N GLY A 273 -5.20 -12.80 -4.33
CA GLY A 273 -4.56 -13.06 -5.63
C GLY A 273 -3.68 -11.90 -6.11
N ALA A 274 -4.07 -10.63 -5.87
CA ALA A 274 -3.21 -9.49 -6.19
C ALA A 274 -1.96 -9.47 -5.32
N LEU A 275 -2.07 -9.80 -4.03
CA LEU A 275 -0.91 -9.91 -3.14
C LEU A 275 0.06 -10.98 -3.62
N GLU A 276 -0.43 -12.18 -3.91
CA GLU A 276 0.37 -13.28 -4.47
C GLU A 276 1.06 -12.84 -5.77
N HIS A 277 0.31 -12.20 -6.67
CA HIS A 277 0.84 -11.67 -7.93
C HIS A 277 2.00 -10.67 -7.70
N TRP A 278 1.86 -9.74 -6.76
CA TRP A 278 2.90 -8.77 -6.45
C TRP A 278 4.13 -9.39 -5.80
N VAL A 279 3.95 -10.41 -4.97
CA VAL A 279 5.06 -11.21 -4.40
C VAL A 279 5.82 -11.93 -5.52
N GLU A 280 5.12 -12.54 -6.48
CA GLU A 280 5.75 -13.16 -7.64
C GLU A 280 6.53 -12.15 -8.49
N LEU A 281 5.94 -10.97 -8.76
CA LEU A 281 6.63 -9.89 -9.47
C LEU A 281 7.91 -9.47 -8.76
N ARG A 282 7.87 -9.31 -7.44
CA ARG A 282 9.06 -8.99 -6.63
C ARG A 282 10.16 -10.04 -6.80
N HIS A 283 9.82 -11.33 -6.67
CA HIS A 283 10.79 -12.41 -6.86
C HIS A 283 11.38 -12.43 -8.27
N LEU A 284 10.54 -12.21 -9.29
CA LEU A 284 10.98 -12.18 -10.68
C LEU A 284 11.90 -10.99 -10.97
N VAL A 285 11.56 -9.79 -10.50
CA VAL A 285 12.39 -8.59 -10.67
C VAL A 285 13.76 -8.79 -10.03
N ARG A 286 13.82 -9.26 -8.78
CA ARG A 286 15.10 -9.55 -8.08
C ARG A 286 15.93 -10.61 -8.79
N ALA A 287 15.30 -11.71 -9.23
CA ALA A 287 16.01 -12.75 -9.96
C ALA A 287 16.57 -12.27 -11.31
N LEU A 288 15.89 -11.32 -11.97
CA LEU A 288 16.39 -10.68 -13.19
C LEU A 288 17.56 -9.74 -12.89
N GLU A 289 17.45 -8.90 -11.86
CA GLU A 289 18.53 -8.00 -11.44
C GLU A 289 19.82 -8.77 -11.13
N ASP A 290 19.74 -9.82 -10.31
CA ASP A 290 20.86 -10.72 -10.00
C ASP A 290 21.48 -11.33 -11.27
N LYS A 291 20.64 -11.69 -12.24
CA LYS A 291 21.11 -12.28 -13.49
C LYS A 291 21.86 -11.25 -14.34
N TYR A 292 21.39 -10.02 -14.39
CA TYR A 292 22.06 -8.95 -15.16
C TYR A 292 23.36 -8.52 -14.51
N GLU A 293 23.42 -8.43 -13.18
CA GLU A 293 24.65 -8.07 -12.46
C GLU A 293 25.77 -9.08 -12.74
N ARG A 294 25.48 -10.39 -12.66
CA ARG A 294 26.45 -11.44 -13.03
C ARG A 294 26.94 -11.34 -14.48
N VAL A 295 26.07 -10.94 -15.41
CA VAL A 295 26.44 -10.77 -16.82
C VAL A 295 27.36 -9.56 -17.00
N GLU A 296 27.10 -8.46 -16.32
CA GLU A 296 27.95 -7.26 -16.38
C GLU A 296 29.31 -7.50 -15.70
N GLU A 297 29.36 -8.21 -14.58
CA GLU A 297 30.61 -8.65 -13.95
C GLU A 297 31.44 -9.54 -14.88
N GLU A 298 30.80 -10.49 -15.56
CA GLU A 298 31.50 -11.36 -16.52
C GLU A 298 32.04 -10.56 -17.72
N LYS A 299 31.28 -9.58 -18.23
CA LYS A 299 31.76 -8.68 -19.28
C LYS A 299 32.95 -7.86 -18.80
N HIS A 300 32.87 -7.28 -17.60
CA HIS A 300 33.95 -6.48 -17.04
C HIS A 300 35.23 -7.32 -16.85
N ARG A 301 35.10 -8.53 -16.30
CA ARG A 301 36.21 -9.48 -16.15
C ARG A 301 36.89 -9.87 -17.47
N LYS A 302 36.14 -9.95 -18.57
CA LYS A 302 36.69 -10.24 -19.91
C LYS A 302 37.38 -9.03 -20.55
N LEU A 303 36.97 -7.81 -20.18
CA LEU A 303 37.53 -6.56 -20.69
C LEU A 303 38.76 -6.09 -19.89
N GLU A 304 38.97 -6.64 -18.69
CA GLU A 304 40.13 -6.30 -17.87
C GLU A 304 41.43 -6.79 -18.54
N PRO A 305 42.38 -5.88 -18.85
CA PRO A 305 43.58 -6.23 -19.58
C PRO A 305 44.42 -7.23 -18.79
N GLN A 306 44.74 -8.37 -19.41
CA GLN A 306 45.60 -9.39 -18.79
C GLN A 306 46.96 -8.78 -18.43
N PRO A 307 47.48 -9.04 -17.22
CA PRO A 307 48.78 -8.52 -16.81
C PRO A 307 49.85 -8.97 -17.81
N GLN A 308 50.50 -8.00 -18.45
CA GLN A 308 51.57 -8.25 -19.41
C GLN A 308 52.64 -9.13 -18.74
N PRO A 309 53.08 -10.23 -19.37
CA PRO A 309 54.13 -11.07 -18.80
C PRO A 309 55.38 -10.22 -18.56
N ARG A 310 55.89 -10.20 -17.32
CA ARG A 310 57.17 -9.59 -17.01
C ARG A 310 58.25 -10.38 -17.74
N ILE A 311 58.82 -9.79 -18.79
CA ILE A 311 60.02 -10.31 -19.45
C ILE A 311 61.17 -10.13 -18.45
N ILE A 312 61.72 -11.25 -17.95
CA ILE A 312 62.89 -11.30 -17.05
C ILE A 312 64.12 -11.62 -17.89
#